data_AF-A0A7R9VM14-F1
#
_entry.id   AF-A0A7R9VM14-F1
#
_cell.length_a   1.000
_cell.length_b   1.000
_cell.length_c   1.000
_cell.angle_alpha   90.00
_cell.angle_beta   90.00
_cell.angle_gamma   90.00
#
_symmetry.space_group_name_H-M   'P 1'
#
loop_
_entity.id
_entity.type
_entity.pdbx_description
1 polymer ?
#
loop_
_entity_poly.entity_id
_entity_poly.type
_entity_poly.pdbx_seq_one_letter_code
_entity_poly.pdbx_strand_id
1 'polypeptide(L)'
;QWFLSALIFAELIWVGIWTSLAAHTDVARYQIYPALESTYFPDKAGARVFTYFGVFYLIAGFTALFSLAVGISLPKPTASMVRKYRLPCSGEYWTVLEICTLAAFMALQVATIVTRIELKFKPTWSADKVWYEVTKTLGKTAALTLPLLFLPVSKSCFWLDLFNIHFERAIKFHRLLAWFLVLVVVVHAASAFTSLILSGQFQACMWPTLIGCDVSRYKKSEEVSRIITYGWISALIALPMVITSLP
;
A
#
# COMPACT_ATOMS: atom_id res chain seq x y z
N GLN A 1 -20.42 -7.01 -21.23
CA GLN A 1 -20.70 -6.42 -19.90
C GLN A 1 -19.91 -7.08 -18.77
N TRP A 2 -19.94 -8.42 -18.60
CA TRP A 2 -19.12 -9.12 -17.58
C TRP A 2 -17.60 -9.03 -17.81
N PHE A 3 -17.19 -8.87 -19.07
CA PHE A 3 -15.78 -8.88 -19.47
C PHE A 3 -14.95 -7.74 -18.86
N LEU A 4 -15.51 -6.53 -18.74
CA LEU A 4 -14.77 -5.36 -18.24
C LEU A 4 -14.63 -5.37 -16.71
N SER A 5 -15.70 -5.75 -16.00
CA SER A 5 -15.64 -5.95 -14.55
C SER A 5 -14.73 -7.12 -14.19
N ALA A 6 -14.78 -8.21 -14.98
CA ALA A 6 -13.85 -9.31 -14.86
C ALA A 6 -12.42 -8.88 -15.19
N LEU A 7 -12.19 -7.99 -16.17
CA LEU A 7 -10.85 -7.47 -16.48
C LEU A 7 -10.31 -6.61 -15.36
N ILE A 8 -11.10 -5.70 -14.79
CA ILE A 8 -10.64 -4.81 -13.71
C ILE A 8 -10.44 -5.60 -12.41
N PHE A 9 -11.31 -6.55 -12.12
CA PHE A 9 -11.14 -7.44 -10.97
C PHE A 9 -9.97 -8.41 -11.20
N ALA A 10 -9.80 -8.93 -12.42
CA ALA A 10 -8.65 -9.75 -12.80
C ALA A 10 -7.35 -8.95 -12.82
N GLU A 11 -7.36 -7.65 -13.14
CA GLU A 11 -6.21 -6.75 -13.08
C GLU A 11 -5.87 -6.37 -11.64
N LEU A 12 -6.85 -6.12 -10.78
CA LEU A 12 -6.62 -5.91 -9.34
C LEU A 12 -6.11 -7.19 -8.67
N ILE A 13 -6.68 -8.34 -9.04
CA ILE A 13 -6.18 -9.66 -8.66
C ILE A 13 -4.80 -9.89 -9.28
N TRP A 14 -4.54 -9.52 -10.52
CA TRP A 14 -3.24 -9.70 -11.20
C TRP A 14 -2.17 -8.81 -10.58
N VAL A 15 -2.48 -7.57 -10.21
CA VAL A 15 -1.56 -6.69 -9.47
C VAL A 15 -1.33 -7.24 -8.06
N GLY A 16 -2.35 -7.77 -7.37
CA GLY A 16 -2.20 -8.42 -6.06
C GLY A 16 -1.42 -9.75 -6.11
N ILE A 17 -1.71 -10.56 -7.12
CA ILE A 17 -1.03 -11.83 -7.45
C ILE A 17 0.39 -11.53 -7.89
N TRP A 18 0.66 -10.50 -8.70
CA TRP A 18 1.98 -10.15 -9.20
C TRP A 18 2.83 -9.45 -8.15
N THR A 19 2.23 -8.67 -7.26
CA THR A 19 2.95 -8.13 -6.08
C THR A 19 3.28 -9.25 -5.08
N SER A 20 2.43 -10.27 -4.96
CA SER A 20 2.72 -11.50 -4.19
C SER A 20 3.67 -12.47 -4.91
N LEU A 21 3.58 -12.62 -6.25
CA LEU A 21 4.46 -13.46 -7.06
C LEU A 21 5.82 -12.82 -7.24
N ALA A 22 5.89 -11.49 -7.27
CA ALA A 22 7.15 -10.77 -7.11
C ALA A 22 7.80 -11.18 -5.77
N ALA A 23 7.09 -11.55 -4.72
CA ALA A 23 7.75 -12.11 -3.54
C ALA A 23 8.34 -13.52 -3.81
N HIS A 24 7.79 -14.29 -4.77
CA HIS A 24 8.11 -15.71 -5.02
C HIS A 24 8.97 -16.04 -6.27
N THR A 25 9.04 -15.18 -7.30
CA THR A 25 9.73 -15.51 -8.56
C THR A 25 11.09 -14.82 -8.69
N ASP A 26 12.07 -15.30 -7.93
CA ASP A 26 13.47 -14.94 -8.20
C ASP A 26 13.94 -15.44 -9.58
N VAL A 27 13.34 -16.50 -10.15
CA VAL A 27 13.77 -17.08 -11.43
C VAL A 27 13.35 -16.26 -12.66
N ALA A 28 12.09 -15.81 -12.76
CA ALA A 28 11.65 -14.94 -13.86
C ALA A 28 12.29 -13.53 -13.79
N ARG A 29 12.68 -13.10 -12.59
CA ARG A 29 13.37 -11.83 -12.32
C ARG A 29 14.78 -11.74 -12.87
N TYR A 30 15.49 -12.84 -13.06
CA TYR A 30 16.85 -12.78 -13.62
C TYR A 30 16.89 -12.71 -15.14
N GLN A 31 15.80 -13.04 -15.84
CA GLN A 31 15.77 -13.09 -17.30
C GLN A 31 15.19 -11.84 -17.98
N ILE A 32 14.21 -11.18 -17.36
CA ILE A 32 13.52 -10.04 -17.98
C ILE A 32 14.29 -8.72 -17.81
N TYR A 33 14.96 -8.52 -16.67
CA TYR A 33 15.68 -7.26 -16.38
C TYR A 33 16.92 -7.03 -17.26
N PRO A 34 17.74 -8.05 -17.61
CA PRO A 34 18.80 -7.89 -18.59
C PRO A 34 18.29 -7.55 -19.99
N ALA A 35 17.12 -8.07 -20.38
CA ALA A 35 16.50 -7.79 -21.67
C ALA A 35 15.99 -6.35 -21.81
N LEU A 36 15.87 -5.61 -20.71
CA LEU A 36 15.45 -4.21 -20.66
C LEU A 36 16.58 -3.25 -20.28
N GLU A 37 17.84 -3.71 -20.28
CA GLU A 37 19.03 -2.96 -19.83
C GLU A 37 18.87 -2.29 -18.44
N SER A 38 17.95 -2.82 -17.62
CA SER A 38 17.60 -2.24 -16.34
C SER A 38 18.39 -2.92 -15.24
N THR A 39 19.29 -2.16 -14.59
CA THR A 39 20.04 -2.66 -13.43
C THR A 39 19.07 -3.03 -12.30
N TYR A 40 19.17 -4.28 -11.85
CA TYR A 40 18.34 -4.85 -10.79
C TYR A 40 18.56 -4.11 -9.45
N PHE A 41 17.51 -3.46 -8.92
CA PHE A 41 17.53 -2.82 -7.60
C PHE A 41 16.69 -3.64 -6.60
N PRO A 42 17.27 -4.60 -5.86
CA PRO A 42 16.53 -5.49 -4.95
C PRO A 42 15.77 -4.74 -3.86
N ASP A 43 16.24 -3.56 -3.45
CA ASP A 43 15.69 -2.79 -2.32
C ASP A 43 14.67 -1.70 -2.70
N LYS A 44 14.41 -1.44 -3.99
CA LYS A 44 13.47 -0.40 -4.44
C LYS A 44 12.03 -0.91 -4.59
N ALA A 45 11.58 -1.77 -3.68
CA ALA A 45 10.22 -2.33 -3.72
C ALA A 45 9.13 -1.25 -3.64
N GLY A 46 9.33 -0.19 -2.82
CA GLY A 46 8.38 0.91 -2.71
C GLY A 46 8.20 1.69 -4.01
N ALA A 47 9.30 2.09 -4.65
CA ALA A 47 9.26 2.81 -5.93
C ALA A 47 8.52 2.01 -7.01
N ARG A 48 8.73 0.69 -7.06
CA ARG A 48 8.02 -0.20 -7.99
C ARG A 48 6.51 -0.22 -7.76
N VAL A 49 6.06 -0.31 -6.51
CA VAL A 49 4.61 -0.25 -6.19
C VAL A 49 4.00 1.05 -6.69
N PHE A 50 4.65 2.20 -6.44
CA PHE A 50 4.17 3.49 -6.94
C PHE A 50 4.17 3.59 -8.46
N THR A 51 5.22 3.10 -9.13
CA THR A 51 5.28 3.08 -10.60
C THR A 51 4.18 2.19 -11.18
N TYR A 52 4.01 0.97 -10.67
CA TYR A 52 2.97 0.05 -11.16
C TYR A 52 1.57 0.58 -10.89
N PHE A 53 1.34 1.15 -9.70
CA PHE A 53 0.05 1.77 -9.41
C PHE A 53 -0.20 2.97 -10.30
N GLY A 54 0.81 3.80 -10.56
CA GLY A 54 0.71 4.93 -11.48
C GLY A 54 0.41 4.47 -12.91
N VAL A 55 1.12 3.46 -13.43
CA VAL A 55 0.88 2.88 -14.75
C VAL A 55 -0.52 2.26 -14.83
N PHE A 56 -0.94 1.49 -13.82
CA PHE A 56 -2.28 0.93 -13.73
C PHE A 56 -3.34 2.04 -13.74
N TYR A 57 -3.15 3.10 -12.96
CA TYR A 57 -4.08 4.24 -12.90
C TYR A 57 -4.20 4.93 -14.27
N LEU A 58 -3.07 5.12 -14.97
CA LEU A 58 -3.05 5.71 -16.30
C LEU A 58 -3.72 4.81 -17.34
N ILE A 59 -3.45 3.50 -17.33
CA ILE A 59 -4.06 2.55 -18.27
C ILE A 59 -5.56 2.45 -18.01
N ALA A 60 -5.97 2.22 -16.75
CA ALA A 60 -7.39 2.12 -16.40
C ALA A 60 -8.15 3.41 -16.73
N GLY A 61 -7.56 4.57 -16.42
CA GLY A 61 -8.12 5.87 -16.79
C GLY A 61 -8.23 6.07 -18.30
N PHE A 62 -7.19 5.72 -19.06
CA PHE A 62 -7.19 5.82 -20.52
C PHE A 62 -8.22 4.87 -21.16
N THR A 63 -8.27 3.61 -20.75
CA THR A 63 -9.23 2.62 -21.26
C THR A 63 -10.67 3.05 -20.98
N ALA A 64 -10.93 3.64 -19.81
CA ALA A 64 -12.24 4.15 -19.48
C ALA A 64 -12.63 5.39 -20.28
N LEU A 65 -11.72 6.35 -20.42
CA LEU A 65 -11.95 7.54 -21.26
C LEU A 65 -12.22 7.14 -22.71
N PHE A 66 -11.46 6.19 -23.25
CA PHE A 66 -11.68 5.64 -24.58
C PHE A 66 -13.04 4.93 -24.69
N SER A 67 -13.40 4.11 -23.70
CA SER A 67 -14.71 3.43 -23.67
C SER A 67 -15.86 4.44 -23.68
N LEU A 68 -15.76 5.51 -22.89
CA LEU A 68 -16.74 6.60 -22.87
C LEU A 68 -16.80 7.34 -24.21
N ALA A 69 -15.66 7.64 -24.82
CA ALA A 69 -15.58 8.32 -26.12
C ALA A 69 -16.19 7.49 -27.27
N VAL A 70 -16.10 6.16 -27.21
CA VAL A 70 -16.71 5.23 -28.17
C VAL A 70 -18.18 4.92 -27.85
N GLY A 71 -18.73 5.47 -26.76
CA GLY A 71 -20.11 5.23 -26.33
C GLY A 71 -20.33 3.85 -25.67
N ILE A 72 -19.26 3.16 -25.27
CA ILE A 72 -19.34 1.92 -24.53
C ILE A 72 -19.72 2.24 -23.09
N SER A 73 -20.96 1.92 -22.72
CA SER A 73 -21.42 2.06 -21.35
C SER A 73 -20.64 1.12 -20.40
N LEU A 74 -20.07 1.71 -19.35
CA LEU A 74 -19.43 0.94 -18.28
C LEU A 74 -20.49 0.14 -17.51
N PRO A 75 -20.17 -1.07 -17.05
CA PRO A 75 -21.13 -1.92 -16.33
C PRO A 75 -21.56 -1.23 -15.04
N LYS A 76 -22.84 -0.91 -14.93
CA LYS A 76 -23.44 -0.38 -13.70
C LYS A 76 -23.61 -1.53 -12.70
N PRO A 77 -23.28 -1.34 -11.41
CA PRO A 77 -23.49 -2.35 -10.39
C PRO A 77 -24.98 -2.72 -10.30
N THR A 78 -25.24 -4.01 -10.09
CA THR A 78 -26.60 -4.54 -9.95
C THR A 78 -27.21 -4.17 -8.59
N ALA A 79 -28.54 -4.14 -8.51
CA ALA A 79 -29.27 -3.76 -7.29
C ALA A 79 -28.89 -4.59 -6.04
N SER A 80 -28.46 -5.83 -6.22
CA SER A 80 -27.97 -6.69 -5.14
C SER A 80 -26.66 -6.19 -4.52
N MET A 81 -25.77 -5.60 -5.32
CA MET A 81 -24.51 -4.99 -4.85
C MET A 81 -24.74 -3.67 -4.10
N VAL A 82 -25.91 -3.07 -4.26
CA VAL A 82 -26.36 -1.82 -3.62
C VAL A 82 -27.23 -2.08 -2.38
N ARG A 83 -27.54 -3.36 -2.07
CA ARG A 83 -28.31 -3.70 -0.86
C ARG A 83 -27.52 -3.28 0.39
N LYS A 84 -28.20 -2.50 1.25
CA LYS A 84 -27.64 -1.92 2.48
C LYS A 84 -27.85 -2.87 3.65
N TYR A 85 -26.80 -3.07 4.44
CA TYR A 85 -26.76 -3.82 5.69
C TYR A 85 -26.27 -2.90 6.79
N ARG A 86 -26.82 -3.05 7.99
CA ARG A 86 -26.36 -2.32 9.17
C ARG A 86 -25.33 -3.17 9.88
N LEU A 87 -24.10 -2.69 10.00
CA LEU A 87 -23.08 -3.39 10.79
C LEU A 87 -23.28 -3.08 12.28
N PRO A 88 -23.23 -4.08 13.17
CA PRO A 88 -23.53 -3.90 14.59
C PRO A 88 -22.55 -2.94 15.29
N CYS A 89 -21.29 -2.87 14.83
CA CYS A 89 -20.25 -2.07 15.50
C CYS A 89 -20.12 -0.63 14.95
N SER A 90 -20.60 -0.33 13.74
CA SER A 90 -20.33 0.96 13.10
C SER A 90 -21.50 1.93 13.14
N GLY A 91 -22.71 1.48 13.50
CA GLY A 91 -23.94 2.29 13.48
C GLY A 91 -24.39 2.74 12.07
N GLU A 92 -23.59 2.50 11.04
CA GLU A 92 -23.78 2.97 9.67
C GLU A 92 -24.25 1.85 8.72
N TYR A 93 -24.79 2.26 7.57
CA TYR A 93 -25.15 1.35 6.48
C TYR A 93 -23.95 1.08 5.57
N TRP A 94 -23.81 -0.19 5.21
CA TRP A 94 -22.77 -0.73 4.33
C TRP A 94 -23.41 -1.55 3.22
N THR A 95 -22.91 -1.49 2.00
CA THR A 95 -23.35 -2.37 0.91
C THR A 95 -22.46 -3.59 0.76
N VAL A 96 -22.94 -4.61 0.04
CA VAL A 96 -22.14 -5.82 -0.25
C VAL A 96 -20.84 -5.44 -0.95
N LEU A 97 -20.90 -4.55 -1.94
CA LEU A 97 -19.72 -4.06 -2.65
C LEU A 97 -18.70 -3.46 -1.67
N GLU A 98 -19.18 -2.60 -0.77
CA GLU A 98 -18.38 -1.93 0.24
C GLU A 98 -17.65 -2.92 1.17
N ILE A 99 -18.37 -3.95 1.63
CA ILE A 99 -17.81 -5.01 2.47
C ILE A 99 -16.81 -5.86 1.70
N CYS A 100 -17.13 -6.26 0.46
CA CYS A 100 -16.25 -7.06 -0.39
C CYS A 100 -14.95 -6.30 -0.73
N THR A 101 -15.03 -5.00 -1.05
CA THR A 101 -13.85 -4.18 -1.30
C THR A 101 -12.97 -4.07 -0.07
N LEU A 102 -13.55 -3.82 1.11
CA LEU A 102 -12.81 -3.78 2.36
C LEU A 102 -12.17 -5.15 2.69
N ALA A 103 -12.91 -6.24 2.52
CA ALA A 103 -12.41 -7.59 2.76
C ALA A 103 -11.26 -7.94 1.80
N ALA A 104 -11.38 -7.59 0.52
CA ALA A 104 -10.32 -7.79 -0.47
C ALA A 104 -9.06 -6.97 -0.13
N PHE A 105 -9.23 -5.72 0.30
CA PHE A 105 -8.13 -4.89 0.78
C PHE A 105 -7.44 -5.53 1.99
N MET A 106 -8.20 -5.94 3.02
CA MET A 106 -7.64 -6.57 4.21
C MET A 106 -6.94 -7.89 3.87
N ALA A 107 -7.52 -8.71 2.99
CA ALA A 107 -6.91 -9.95 2.51
C ALA A 107 -5.57 -9.70 1.80
N LEU A 108 -5.49 -8.66 0.95
CA LEU A 108 -4.24 -8.27 0.29
C LEU A 108 -3.17 -7.85 1.29
N GLN A 109 -3.55 -7.09 2.32
CA GLN A 109 -2.61 -6.68 3.38
C GLN A 109 -2.09 -7.88 4.18
N VAL A 110 -2.99 -8.79 4.59
CA VAL A 110 -2.63 -10.01 5.31
C VAL A 110 -1.73 -10.90 4.46
N ALA A 111 -2.09 -11.16 3.20
CA ALA A 111 -1.29 -11.95 2.29
C ALA A 111 0.13 -11.36 2.12
N THR A 112 0.23 -10.04 1.97
CA THR A 112 1.53 -9.35 1.87
C THR A 112 2.36 -9.53 3.14
N ILE A 113 1.75 -9.46 4.32
CA ILE A 113 2.45 -9.64 5.60
C ILE A 113 2.90 -11.09 5.76
N VAL A 114 1.99 -12.06 5.58
CA VAL A 114 2.27 -13.50 5.74
C VAL A 114 3.37 -13.97 4.82
N THR A 115 3.27 -13.65 3.52
CA THR A 115 4.31 -14.03 2.53
C THR A 115 5.68 -13.48 2.92
N ARG A 116 5.74 -12.26 3.47
CA ARG A 116 7.00 -11.66 3.90
C ARG A 116 7.54 -12.29 5.17
N ILE A 117 6.67 -12.66 6.11
CA ILE A 117 7.05 -13.40 7.32
C ILE A 117 7.67 -14.73 6.90
N GLU A 118 6.98 -15.52 6.09
CA GLU A 118 7.44 -16.83 5.63
C GLU A 118 8.76 -16.77 4.84
N LEU A 119 8.92 -15.78 3.96
CA LEU A 119 10.09 -15.69 3.10
C LEU A 119 11.32 -15.08 3.78
N LYS A 120 11.13 -14.23 4.80
CA LYS A 120 12.24 -13.48 5.40
C LYS A 120 12.54 -13.91 6.83
N PHE A 121 11.56 -14.17 7.68
CA PHE A 121 11.83 -14.43 9.09
C PHE A 121 12.53 -15.76 9.27
N LYS A 122 13.64 -15.75 10.01
CA LYS A 122 14.36 -16.95 10.41
C LYS A 122 14.39 -17.04 11.93
N PRO A 123 14.20 -18.24 12.51
CA PRO A 123 14.18 -18.42 13.97
C PRO A 123 15.53 -18.09 14.63
N THR A 124 16.63 -18.06 13.87
CA THR A 124 17.99 -17.79 14.37
C THR A 124 18.34 -16.30 14.42
N TRP A 125 17.41 -15.41 14.09
CA TRP A 125 17.69 -13.98 14.06
C TRP A 125 17.71 -13.36 15.44
N SER A 126 18.62 -12.40 15.63
CA SER A 126 18.65 -11.53 16.79
C SER A 126 17.43 -10.60 16.81
N ALA A 127 17.03 -10.16 18.00
CA ALA A 127 15.81 -9.37 18.19
C ALA A 127 15.80 -8.07 17.38
N ASP A 128 16.93 -7.36 17.30
CA ASP A 128 17.12 -6.14 16.50
C ASP A 128 16.77 -6.37 15.02
N LYS A 129 17.21 -7.50 14.46
CA LYS A 129 16.96 -7.89 13.07
C LYS A 129 15.52 -8.28 12.81
N VAL A 130 14.89 -8.97 13.77
CA VAL A 130 13.45 -9.28 13.72
C VAL A 130 12.65 -7.98 13.68
N TRP A 131 12.89 -7.06 14.61
CA TRP A 131 12.20 -5.76 14.64
C TRP A 131 12.47 -4.89 13.42
N TYR A 132 13.68 -4.96 12.86
CA TYR A 132 14.02 -4.29 11.60
C TYR A 132 13.17 -4.80 10.43
N GLU A 133 13.01 -6.12 10.29
CA GLU A 133 12.18 -6.68 9.23
C GLU A 133 10.68 -6.49 9.48
N VAL A 134 10.21 -6.49 10.74
CA VAL A 134 8.84 -6.04 11.09
C VAL A 134 8.62 -4.61 10.59
N THR A 135 9.55 -3.71 10.90
CA THR A 135 9.50 -2.31 10.45
C THR A 135 9.39 -2.19 8.94
N LYS A 136 10.24 -2.92 8.20
CA LYS A 136 10.19 -2.94 6.72
C LYS A 136 8.91 -3.58 6.17
N THR A 137 8.27 -4.46 6.91
CA THR A 137 7.00 -5.08 6.51
C THR A 137 5.87 -4.06 6.64
N LEU A 138 5.76 -3.42 7.80
CA LEU A 138 4.76 -2.38 8.06
C LEU A 138 4.92 -1.18 7.12
N GLY A 139 6.16 -0.77 6.83
CA GLY A 139 6.42 0.30 5.86
C GLY A 139 5.91 -0.03 4.45
N LYS A 140 5.95 -1.31 4.04
CA LYS A 140 5.36 -1.75 2.76
C LYS A 140 3.83 -1.78 2.82
N THR A 141 3.23 -2.23 3.92
CA THR A 141 1.78 -2.18 4.14
C THR A 141 1.26 -0.74 4.06
N ALA A 142 1.98 0.22 4.67
CA ALA A 142 1.69 1.64 4.55
C ALA A 142 1.81 2.12 3.10
N ALA A 143 2.91 1.76 2.41
CA ALA A 143 3.12 2.13 1.02
C ALA A 143 2.08 1.54 0.04
N LEU A 144 1.51 0.36 0.34
CA LEU A 144 0.40 -0.22 -0.43
C LEU A 144 -0.93 0.50 -0.17
N THR A 145 -1.12 1.05 1.03
CA THR A 145 -2.35 1.76 1.39
C THR A 145 -2.38 3.18 0.81
N LEU A 146 -1.22 3.86 0.77
CA LEU A 146 -1.10 5.25 0.30
C LEU A 146 -1.72 5.51 -1.10
N PRO A 147 -1.46 4.70 -2.14
CA PRO A 147 -2.07 4.91 -3.45
C PRO A 147 -3.60 4.76 -3.45
N LEU A 148 -4.14 3.87 -2.61
CA LEU A 148 -5.58 3.64 -2.51
C LEU A 148 -6.31 4.82 -1.85
N LEU A 149 -5.63 5.54 -0.96
CA LEU A 149 -6.13 6.80 -0.42
C LEU A 149 -6.33 7.87 -1.49
N PHE A 150 -5.61 7.80 -2.61
CA PHE A 150 -5.76 8.74 -3.72
C PHE A 150 -6.87 8.35 -4.71
N LEU A 151 -7.56 7.21 -4.53
CA LEU A 151 -8.67 6.84 -5.43
C LEU A 151 -9.84 7.84 -5.38
N PRO A 152 -10.35 8.28 -4.21
CA PRO A 152 -11.50 9.19 -4.13
C PRO A 152 -11.13 10.68 -4.00
N VAL A 153 -10.09 11.15 -4.69
CA VAL A 153 -9.56 12.53 -4.49
C VAL A 153 -10.50 13.63 -4.99
N SER A 154 -11.40 13.32 -5.93
CA SER A 154 -12.32 14.30 -6.52
C SER A 154 -13.74 13.74 -6.69
N LYS A 155 -14.73 14.63 -6.65
CA LYS A 155 -16.14 14.35 -6.99
C LYS A 155 -16.32 13.83 -8.41
N SER A 156 -15.45 14.25 -9.33
CA SER A 156 -15.43 13.84 -10.73
C SER A 156 -14.40 12.74 -11.02
N CYS A 157 -14.00 11.98 -9.99
CA CYS A 157 -13.03 10.93 -10.19
C CYS A 157 -13.64 9.76 -10.97
N PHE A 158 -12.97 9.34 -12.03
CA PHE A 158 -13.34 8.20 -12.90
C PHE A 158 -13.75 6.96 -12.11
N TRP A 159 -13.09 6.66 -10.99
CA TRP A 159 -13.40 5.48 -10.17
C TRP A 159 -14.83 5.51 -9.62
N LEU A 160 -15.36 6.70 -9.31
CA LEU A 160 -16.72 6.87 -8.81
C LEU A 160 -17.74 6.54 -9.90
N ASP A 161 -17.49 6.99 -11.12
CA ASP A 161 -18.34 6.70 -12.27
C ASP A 161 -18.28 5.22 -12.66
N LEU A 162 -17.08 4.64 -12.67
CA LEU A 162 -16.86 3.22 -12.99
C LEU A 162 -17.62 2.30 -12.04
N PHE A 163 -17.53 2.55 -10.73
CA PHE A 163 -18.19 1.73 -9.73
C PHE A 163 -19.62 2.22 -9.40
N ASN A 164 -20.08 3.31 -10.03
CA ASN A 164 -21.33 3.99 -9.72
C ASN A 164 -21.50 4.24 -8.20
N ILE A 165 -20.42 4.71 -7.56
CA ILE A 165 -20.36 5.00 -6.12
C ILE A 165 -20.51 6.51 -5.94
N HIS A 166 -21.48 6.91 -5.12
CA HIS A 166 -21.62 8.30 -4.70
C HIS A 166 -20.39 8.79 -3.92
N PHE A 167 -19.99 10.03 -4.16
CA PHE A 167 -18.79 10.62 -3.56
C PHE A 167 -18.78 10.56 -2.02
N GLU A 168 -19.94 10.71 -1.38
CA GLU A 168 -20.08 10.64 0.07
C GLU A 168 -19.66 9.28 0.63
N ARG A 169 -19.96 8.20 -0.12
CA ARG A 169 -19.54 6.84 0.23
C ARG A 169 -18.05 6.65 0.01
N ALA A 170 -17.51 7.21 -1.06
CA ALA A 170 -16.08 7.17 -1.33
C ALA A 170 -15.27 7.93 -0.26
N ILE A 171 -15.77 9.05 0.26
CA ILE A 171 -15.18 9.75 1.42
C ILE A 171 -15.20 8.86 2.67
N LYS A 172 -16.29 8.11 2.90
CA LYS A 172 -16.33 7.13 4.00
C LYS A 172 -15.21 6.10 3.88
N PHE A 173 -14.94 5.55 2.69
CA PHE A 173 -13.79 4.67 2.45
C PHE A 173 -12.46 5.35 2.67
N HIS A 174 -12.30 6.57 2.13
CA HIS A 174 -11.09 7.36 2.29
C HIS A 174 -10.74 7.51 3.77
N ARG A 175 -11.72 7.89 4.61
CA ARG A 175 -11.54 8.02 6.06
C ARG A 175 -11.14 6.70 6.72
N LEU A 176 -11.78 5.59 6.36
CA LEU A 176 -11.43 4.28 6.92
C LEU A 176 -10.00 3.87 6.54
N LEU A 177 -9.61 4.03 5.28
CA LEU A 177 -8.25 3.75 4.81
C LEU A 177 -7.23 4.70 5.44
N ALA A 178 -7.60 5.96 5.68
CA ALA A 178 -6.75 6.93 6.34
C ALA A 178 -6.48 6.52 7.78
N TRP A 179 -7.53 6.13 8.54
CA TRP A 179 -7.38 5.61 9.89
C TRP A 179 -6.52 4.35 9.95
N PHE A 180 -6.73 3.42 9.02
CA PHE A 180 -5.89 2.23 8.89
C PHE A 180 -4.43 2.60 8.59
N LEU A 181 -4.18 3.52 7.66
CA LEU A 181 -2.82 3.98 7.34
C LEU A 181 -2.17 4.62 8.56
N VAL A 182 -2.86 5.51 9.28
CA VAL A 182 -2.35 6.14 10.51
C VAL A 182 -1.96 5.08 11.52
N LEU A 183 -2.81 4.10 11.76
CA LEU A 183 -2.50 2.98 12.67
C LEU A 183 -1.24 2.22 12.22
N VAL A 184 -1.15 1.84 10.94
CA VAL A 184 0.02 1.12 10.40
C VAL A 184 1.30 1.98 10.51
N VAL A 185 1.22 3.28 10.24
CA VAL A 185 2.37 4.20 10.32
C VAL A 185 2.82 4.42 11.76
N VAL A 186 1.90 4.53 12.72
CA VAL A 186 2.22 4.61 14.15
C VAL A 186 2.95 3.34 14.62
N VAL A 187 2.43 2.17 14.26
CA VAL A 187 3.07 0.88 14.61
C VAL A 187 4.42 0.73 13.89
N HIS A 188 4.53 1.17 12.64
CA HIS A 188 5.78 1.20 11.88
C HIS A 188 6.85 2.08 12.54
N ALA A 189 6.47 3.28 12.99
CA ALA A 189 7.38 4.18 13.70
C ALA A 189 7.81 3.56 15.04
N ALA A 190 6.87 3.00 15.81
CA ALA A 190 7.17 2.33 17.08
C ALA A 190 8.13 1.14 16.89
N SER A 191 7.92 0.31 15.86
CA SER A 191 8.81 -0.81 15.55
C SER A 191 10.19 -0.32 15.09
N ALA A 192 10.26 0.79 14.34
CA ALA A 192 11.51 1.39 13.91
C ALA A 192 12.33 1.87 15.11
N PHE A 193 11.69 2.59 16.04
CA PHE A 193 12.35 3.01 17.28
C PHE A 193 12.81 1.82 18.11
N THR A 194 11.99 0.77 18.23
CA THR A 194 12.36 -0.46 18.95
C THR A 194 13.60 -1.12 18.34
N SER A 195 13.65 -1.26 17.01
CA SER A 195 14.81 -1.80 16.30
C SER A 195 16.08 -0.96 16.51
N LEU A 196 15.95 0.37 16.52
CA LEU A 196 17.07 1.29 16.73
C LEU A 196 17.59 1.29 18.17
N ILE A 197 16.70 1.17 19.16
CA ILE A 197 17.06 1.08 20.58
C ILE A 197 17.79 -0.24 20.83
N LEU A 198 17.25 -1.36 20.33
CA LEU A 198 17.87 -2.68 20.52
C LEU A 198 19.23 -2.84 19.83
N SER A 199 19.44 -2.15 18.71
CA SER A 199 20.74 -2.11 18.02
C SER A 199 21.74 -1.13 18.63
N GLY A 200 21.33 -0.29 19.59
CA GLY A 200 22.16 0.77 20.15
C GLY A 200 22.46 1.91 19.17
N GLN A 201 21.72 2.01 18.06
CA GLN A 201 21.96 2.93 16.95
C GLN A 201 21.01 4.13 16.94
N PHE A 202 20.14 4.25 17.95
CA PHE A 202 19.12 5.29 18.01
C PHE A 202 19.70 6.70 17.76
N GLN A 203 20.64 7.14 18.57
CA GLN A 203 21.19 8.50 18.46
C GLN A 203 21.93 8.74 17.14
N ALA A 204 22.66 7.74 16.65
CA ALA A 204 23.47 7.85 15.43
C ALA A 204 22.62 7.95 14.15
N CYS A 205 21.39 7.41 14.17
CA CYS A 205 20.52 7.32 13.00
C CYS A 205 19.37 8.34 12.96
N MET A 206 19.18 9.17 13.99
CA MET A 206 18.10 10.18 14.01
C MET A 206 18.32 11.32 13.01
N TRP A 207 19.57 11.56 12.63
CA TRP A 207 19.98 12.65 11.75
C TRP A 207 20.74 12.12 10.54
N PRO A 208 20.83 12.90 9.43
CA PRO A 208 21.63 12.53 8.27
C PRO A 208 23.10 12.48 8.68
N THR A 209 23.65 11.27 8.78
CA THR A 209 25.06 11.04 9.13
C THR A 209 25.72 10.16 8.07
N LEU A 210 26.94 10.55 7.69
CA LEU A 210 27.78 9.78 6.77
C LEU A 210 28.48 8.61 7.47
N ILE A 211 28.64 8.67 8.79
CA ILE A 211 29.40 7.71 9.61
C ILE A 211 28.59 7.37 10.86
N GLY A 212 28.51 6.08 11.18
CA GLY A 212 28.10 5.61 12.50
C GLY A 212 26.66 5.14 12.65
N CYS A 213 25.83 5.16 11.60
CA CYS A 213 24.48 4.59 11.64
C CYS A 213 24.48 3.19 10.98
N ASP A 214 24.53 2.12 11.77
CA ASP A 214 24.50 0.74 11.23
C ASP A 214 23.39 -0.08 11.88
N VAL A 215 22.14 0.18 11.47
CA VAL A 215 20.89 -0.38 12.06
C VAL A 215 20.79 -1.90 11.96
N SER A 216 21.66 -2.51 11.17
CA SER A 216 21.92 -3.95 11.12
C SER A 216 23.10 -4.04 10.15
N ARG A 217 24.20 -4.73 10.49
CA ARG A 217 25.51 -4.81 9.79
C ARG A 217 25.49 -5.23 8.30
N TYR A 218 24.53 -4.75 7.54
CA TYR A 218 23.99 -5.30 6.30
C TYR A 218 23.60 -4.20 5.30
N LYS A 219 23.57 -2.92 5.69
CA LYS A 219 23.27 -1.82 4.75
C LYS A 219 24.15 -0.59 4.99
N LYS A 220 24.44 0.17 3.93
CA LYS A 220 25.27 1.40 3.99
C LYS A 220 24.65 2.44 4.94
N SER A 221 25.47 2.97 5.83
CA SER A 221 25.09 3.90 6.91
C SER A 221 24.33 5.14 6.44
N GLU A 222 24.77 5.75 5.33
CA GLU A 222 24.20 7.00 4.83
C GLU A 222 22.76 6.85 4.31
N GLU A 223 22.46 5.76 3.59
CA GLU A 223 21.12 5.58 3.01
C GLU A 223 20.07 5.36 4.11
N VAL A 224 20.43 4.59 5.14
CA VAL A 224 19.55 4.25 6.25
C VAL A 224 19.27 5.47 7.12
N SER A 225 20.29 6.26 7.47
CA SER A 225 20.12 7.48 8.28
C SER A 225 19.23 8.50 7.57
N ARG A 226 19.37 8.65 6.24
CA ARG A 226 18.50 9.52 5.43
C ARG A 226 17.04 9.03 5.42
N ILE A 227 16.81 7.74 5.23
CA ILE A 227 15.45 7.16 5.24
C ILE A 227 14.77 7.41 6.59
N ILE A 228 15.48 7.18 7.70
CA ILE A 228 14.95 7.41 9.06
C ILE A 228 14.65 8.89 9.27
N THR A 229 15.57 9.77 8.86
CA THR A 229 15.40 11.22 8.98
C THR A 229 14.16 11.69 8.24
N TYR A 230 14.00 11.32 6.96
CA TYR A 230 12.81 11.69 6.19
C TYR A 230 11.54 11.04 6.74
N GLY A 231 11.64 9.85 7.32
CA GLY A 231 10.55 9.18 8.01
C GLY A 231 9.95 10.02 9.13
N TRP A 232 10.76 10.47 10.10
CA TRP A 232 10.23 11.26 11.21
C TRP A 232 9.80 12.67 10.79
N ILE A 233 10.49 13.30 9.82
CA ILE A 233 10.02 14.57 9.23
C ILE A 233 8.64 14.38 8.60
N SER A 234 8.45 13.31 7.83
CA SER A 234 7.14 13.01 7.22
C SER A 234 6.06 12.78 8.27
N ALA A 235 6.39 12.13 9.39
CA ALA A 235 5.47 11.93 10.50
C ALA A 235 5.07 13.27 11.16
N LEU A 236 6.02 14.20 11.34
CA LEU A 236 5.72 15.54 11.86
C LEU A 236 4.84 16.36 10.93
N ILE A 237 5.01 16.22 9.61
CA ILE A 237 4.14 16.88 8.63
C ILE A 237 2.74 16.23 8.62
N ALA A 238 2.68 14.90 8.77
CA ALA A 238 1.43 14.16 8.80
C ALA A 238 0.60 14.41 10.06
N LEU A 239 1.24 14.68 11.20
CA LEU A 239 0.56 14.84 12.48
C LEU A 239 -0.49 15.97 12.48
N PRO A 240 -0.20 17.21 12.03
CA PRO A 240 -1.21 18.24 11.88
C PRO A 240 -2.37 17.82 10.97
N MET A 241 -2.10 17.12 9.86
CA MET A 241 -3.15 16.66 8.95
C MET A 241 -4.10 15.66 9.61
N VAL A 242 -3.57 14.76 10.44
CA VAL A 242 -4.39 13.81 11.20
C VAL A 242 -5.21 14.55 12.26
N ILE A 243 -4.60 15.45 13.03
CA ILE A 243 -5.26 16.21 14.09
C ILE A 243 -6.40 17.06 13.52
N THR A 244 -6.17 17.77 12.40
CA THR A 244 -7.19 18.62 11.78
C THR A 244 -8.27 17.83 11.03
N SER A 245 -8.08 16.52 10.83
CA SER A 245 -9.07 15.63 10.21
C SER A 245 -10.02 14.96 11.22
N LEU A 246 -9.78 15.14 12.53
CA LEU A 246 -10.69 14.66 13.57
C LEU A 246 -12.05 15.40 13.48
N PRO A 247 -13.17 14.69 13.65
CA PRO A 247 -14.52 15.26 13.57
C PRO A 247 -14.84 16.22 14.72
#